data_AF-A0A1M6XMS7-F1
#
_entry.id   AF-A0A1M6XMS7-F1
#
_cell.length_a   1.000
_cell.length_b   1.000
_cell.length_c   1.000
_cell.angle_alpha   90.00
_cell.angle_beta   90.00
_cell.angle_gamma   90.00
#
_symmetry.space_group_name_H-M   'P 1'
#
loop_
_entity.id
_entity.type
_entity.pdbx_description
1 polymer ?
#
loop_
_entity_poly.entity_id
_entity_poly.type
_entity_poly.pdbx_seq_one_letter_code
_entity_poly.pdbx_strand_id
1 'polypeptide(L)'
;MNLKPFNFIVEEKLNLGEKITYEDELSSLEWQKKRLTILKRDSNICTNCLEVPTIVKNRIHCRESTEQEEKEQKISMRKAYDDLLPTIESIANALGLPIPEYTENLEYELKPADKPVILHVHHKYYIQTCRAWQYNDDALITLCSTCHQDTHDKNKIPVYSDESMTEQLNLTKCPKCNGSGYMDEYHYYLNGICFGCNGYKYLELIQ
;
A
#
# COMPACT_ATOMS: atom_id res chain seq x y z
N MET A 1 -3.69 -11.80 -10.81
CA MET A 1 -4.43 -12.45 -9.69
C MET A 1 -5.88 -12.55 -10.14
N ASN A 2 -6.45 -13.76 -10.23
CA ASN A 2 -7.87 -13.91 -10.58
C ASN A 2 -8.70 -13.67 -9.32
N LEU A 3 -9.17 -12.44 -9.13
CA LEU A 3 -10.03 -12.08 -8.00
C LEU A 3 -11.38 -12.80 -8.13
N LYS A 4 -11.82 -13.46 -7.05
CA LYS A 4 -13.12 -14.14 -6.98
C LYS A 4 -14.12 -13.29 -6.19
N PRO A 5 -15.41 -13.27 -6.58
CA PRO A 5 -16.43 -12.66 -5.74
C PRO A 5 -16.55 -13.43 -4.40
N PHE A 6 -16.89 -12.72 -3.33
CA PHE A 6 -16.84 -13.28 -1.97
C PHE A 6 -17.74 -14.51 -1.79
N ASN A 7 -18.92 -14.54 -2.41
CA ASN A 7 -19.82 -15.68 -2.32
C ASN A 7 -19.19 -16.98 -2.86
N PHE A 8 -18.39 -16.89 -3.93
CA PHE A 8 -17.67 -18.06 -4.46
C PHE A 8 -16.59 -18.54 -3.48
N ILE A 9 -15.88 -17.62 -2.81
CA ILE A 9 -14.89 -17.97 -1.77
C ILE A 9 -15.60 -18.70 -0.62
N VAL A 10 -16.77 -18.21 -0.21
CA VAL A 10 -17.59 -18.83 0.84
C VAL A 10 -18.03 -20.25 0.44
N GLU A 11 -18.58 -20.42 -0.76
CA GLU A 11 -19.01 -21.73 -1.26
C GLU A 11 -17.85 -22.72 -1.32
N GLU A 12 -16.69 -22.31 -1.85
CA GLU A 12 -15.50 -23.16 -1.93
C GLU A 12 -15.04 -23.63 -0.55
N LYS A 13 -14.96 -22.72 0.44
CA LYS A 13 -14.53 -23.07 1.79
C LYS A 13 -15.54 -23.94 2.54
N LEU A 14 -16.83 -23.65 2.40
CA LEU A 14 -17.87 -24.49 2.98
C LEU A 14 -17.82 -25.92 2.44
N ASN A 15 -17.58 -26.09 1.13
CA ASN A 15 -17.43 -27.40 0.51
C ASN A 15 -16.19 -28.16 1.00
N LEU A 16 -15.14 -27.45 1.42
CA LEU A 16 -13.91 -28.01 2.00
C LEU A 16 -14.00 -28.20 3.52
N GLY A 17 -15.07 -27.75 4.18
CA GLY A 17 -15.21 -27.77 5.64
C GLY A 17 -14.31 -26.75 6.34
N GLU A 18 -13.85 -25.71 5.63
CA GLU A 18 -13.00 -24.65 6.17
C GLU A 18 -13.83 -23.48 6.71
N LYS A 19 -13.32 -22.82 7.75
CA LYS A 19 -13.91 -21.58 8.27
C LYS A 19 -13.59 -20.39 7.36
N ILE A 20 -14.54 -19.48 7.23
CA ILE A 20 -14.32 -18.17 6.59
C ILE A 20 -13.51 -17.29 7.53
N THR A 21 -12.43 -16.70 7.00
CA THR A 21 -11.53 -15.83 7.74
C THR A 21 -11.67 -14.39 7.26
N TYR A 22 -11.14 -13.45 8.04
CA TYR A 22 -11.06 -12.06 7.61
C TYR A 22 -10.19 -11.89 6.36
N GLU A 23 -9.20 -12.76 6.13
CA GLU A 23 -8.40 -12.77 4.90
C GLU A 23 -9.25 -13.03 3.65
N ASP A 24 -10.26 -13.88 3.76
CA ASP A 24 -11.16 -14.18 2.65
C ASP A 24 -11.99 -12.94 2.26
N GLU A 25 -12.41 -12.15 3.24
CA GLU A 25 -13.05 -10.86 2.99
C GLU A 25 -12.10 -9.90 2.28
N LEU A 26 -10.85 -9.79 2.75
CA LEU A 26 -9.86 -8.88 2.16
C LEU A 26 -9.33 -9.35 0.80
N SER A 27 -9.43 -10.63 0.46
CA SER A 27 -9.02 -11.15 -0.86
C SER A 27 -10.15 -11.14 -1.89
N SER A 28 -11.38 -10.84 -1.45
CA SER A 28 -12.56 -10.78 -2.32
C SER A 28 -12.50 -9.67 -3.38
N LEU A 29 -13.18 -9.91 -4.51
CA LEU A 29 -13.34 -8.93 -5.57
C LEU A 29 -13.99 -7.62 -5.07
N GLU A 30 -14.97 -7.73 -4.18
CA GLU A 30 -15.73 -6.62 -3.62
C GLU A 30 -14.84 -5.70 -2.80
N TRP A 31 -14.05 -6.26 -1.88
CA TRP A 31 -13.10 -5.47 -1.10
C TRP A 31 -12.01 -4.87 -1.98
N GLN A 32 -11.44 -5.63 -2.90
CA GLN A 32 -10.36 -5.11 -3.76
C GLN A 32 -10.86 -3.95 -4.64
N LYS A 33 -12.08 -4.03 -5.17
CA LYS A 33 -12.73 -2.90 -5.88
C LYS A 33 -12.94 -1.71 -4.96
N LYS A 34 -13.52 -1.92 -3.77
CA LYS A 34 -13.74 -0.85 -2.79
C LYS A 34 -12.42 -0.17 -2.40
N ARG A 35 -11.39 -0.97 -2.10
CA ARG A 35 -10.05 -0.51 -1.74
C ARG A 35 -9.47 0.38 -2.83
N LEU A 36 -9.53 -0.04 -4.10
CA LEU A 36 -9.07 0.77 -5.23
C LEU A 36 -9.84 2.09 -5.36
N THR A 37 -11.16 2.08 -5.17
CA THR A 37 -11.99 3.29 -5.17
C THR A 37 -11.53 4.28 -4.10
N ILE A 38 -11.32 3.81 -2.86
CA ILE A 38 -10.88 4.67 -1.75
C ILE A 38 -9.46 5.20 -1.97
N LEU A 39 -8.53 4.35 -2.40
CA LEU A 39 -7.17 4.79 -2.74
C LEU A 39 -7.19 5.85 -3.85
N LYS A 40 -7.97 5.65 -4.91
CA LYS A 40 -8.10 6.63 -5.99
C LYS A 40 -8.72 7.94 -5.53
N ARG A 41 -9.78 7.89 -4.71
CA ARG A 41 -10.41 9.07 -4.11
C ARG A 41 -9.38 9.90 -3.32
N ASP A 42 -8.54 9.21 -2.55
CA ASP A 42 -7.50 9.82 -1.73
C ASP A 42 -6.18 10.03 -2.50
N SER A 43 -6.24 10.08 -3.84
CA SER A 43 -5.12 10.39 -4.73
C SER A 43 -3.91 9.46 -4.59
N ASN A 44 -4.11 8.23 -4.11
CA ASN A 44 -3.08 7.24 -3.80
C ASN A 44 -1.97 7.80 -2.90
N ILE A 45 -2.33 8.63 -1.91
CA ILE A 45 -1.42 9.13 -0.89
C ILE A 45 -1.98 8.88 0.51
N CYS A 46 -1.09 8.84 1.51
CA CYS A 46 -1.54 8.84 2.90
C CYS A 46 -2.21 10.19 3.20
N THR A 47 -3.47 10.17 3.63
CA THR A 47 -4.20 11.40 3.95
C THR A 47 -3.71 12.11 5.21
N ASN A 48 -2.88 11.45 6.03
CA ASN A 48 -2.33 12.01 7.27
C ASN A 48 -0.93 12.61 7.08
N CYS A 49 0.02 11.85 6.52
CA CYS A 49 1.41 12.30 6.34
C CYS A 49 1.76 12.72 4.90
N LEU A 50 0.83 12.54 3.95
CA LEU A 50 1.00 12.85 2.52
C LEU A 50 2.08 12.04 1.80
N GLU A 51 2.66 11.00 2.44
CA GLU A 51 3.60 10.09 1.78
C GLU A 51 2.90 9.31 0.64
N VAL A 52 3.61 9.22 -0.49
CA VAL A 52 3.28 8.37 -1.64
C VAL A 52 3.76 6.93 -1.40
N PRO A 53 3.07 5.91 -1.93
CA PRO A 53 3.50 4.53 -1.79
C PRO A 53 4.82 4.28 -2.52
N THR A 54 5.70 3.48 -1.92
CA THR A 54 6.92 3.02 -2.59
C THR A 54 6.61 2.01 -3.69
N ILE A 55 7.43 2.01 -4.74
CA ILE A 55 7.37 1.07 -5.86
C ILE A 55 8.39 -0.04 -5.63
N VAL A 56 7.97 -1.31 -5.69
CA VAL A 56 8.91 -2.44 -5.55
C VAL A 56 9.53 -2.74 -6.92
N LYS A 57 10.84 -2.52 -7.06
CA LYS A 57 11.64 -2.88 -8.24
C LYS A 57 12.79 -3.77 -7.81
N ASN A 58 12.94 -4.96 -8.41
CA ASN A 58 13.98 -5.93 -8.05
C ASN A 58 14.04 -6.25 -6.54
N ARG A 59 12.87 -6.40 -5.90
CA ARG A 59 12.71 -6.63 -4.44
C ARG A 59 13.19 -5.48 -3.54
N ILE A 60 13.47 -4.31 -4.11
CA ILE A 60 13.85 -3.10 -3.38
C ILE A 60 12.67 -2.13 -3.45
N HIS A 61 12.37 -1.49 -2.31
CA HIS A 61 11.42 -0.39 -2.27
C HIS A 61 12.08 0.87 -2.82
N CYS A 62 11.45 1.47 -3.80
CA CYS A 62 11.93 2.66 -4.47
C CYS A 62 10.92 3.79 -4.36
N ARG A 63 11.43 5.02 -4.51
CA ARG A 63 10.65 6.24 -4.69
C ARG A 63 11.00 6.90 -6.01
N GLU A 64 10.13 7.79 -6.45
CA GLU A 64 10.46 8.72 -7.51
C GLU A 64 11.59 9.67 -7.05
N SER A 65 12.39 10.09 -8.01
CA SER A 65 13.39 11.14 -7.77
C SER A 65 12.67 12.46 -7.51
N THR A 66 13.27 13.31 -6.69
CA THR A 66 12.80 14.68 -6.51
C THR A 66 13.20 15.53 -7.72
N GLU A 67 12.49 16.62 -7.98
CA GLU A 67 12.86 17.56 -9.04
C GLU A 67 14.31 18.07 -8.92
N GLN A 68 14.81 18.21 -7.69
CA GLN A 68 16.18 18.64 -7.44
C GLN A 68 17.17 17.55 -7.86
N GLU A 69 16.96 16.30 -7.43
CA GLU A 69 17.81 15.17 -7.83
C GLU A 69 17.83 14.98 -9.34
N GLU A 70 16.68 15.14 -10.01
CA GLU A 70 16.58 15.08 -11.47
C GLU A 70 17.39 16.20 -12.15
N LYS A 71 17.28 17.44 -11.64
CA LYS A 71 18.06 18.58 -12.14
C LYS A 71 19.55 18.35 -11.97
N GLU A 72 19.98 17.91 -10.79
CA GLU A 72 21.38 17.59 -10.48
C GLU A 72 21.91 16.47 -11.38
N GLN A 73 21.11 15.43 -11.62
CA GLN A 73 21.47 14.33 -12.50
C GLN A 73 21.64 14.80 -13.95
N LYS A 74 20.73 15.64 -14.46
CA LYS A 74 20.84 16.23 -15.81
C LYS A 74 22.13 17.04 -15.97
N ILE A 75 22.46 17.87 -14.97
CA ILE A 75 23.70 18.66 -14.96
C ILE A 75 24.92 17.74 -14.97
N SER A 76 24.93 16.71 -14.12
CA SER A 76 26.03 15.75 -14.03
C SER A 76 26.23 14.97 -15.33
N MET A 77 25.14 14.50 -15.94
CA MET A 77 25.18 13.77 -17.21
C MET A 77 25.68 14.64 -18.35
N ARG A 78 25.22 15.90 -18.43
CA ARG A 78 25.69 16.84 -19.43
C ARG A 78 27.18 17.12 -19.28
N LYS A 79 27.64 17.37 -18.05
CA LYS A 79 29.06 17.56 -17.77
C LYS A 79 29.90 16.34 -18.19
N ALA A 80 29.45 15.14 -17.85
CA ALA A 80 30.14 13.90 -18.22
C ALA A 80 30.21 13.70 -19.75
N TYR A 81 29.15 14.05 -20.48
CA TYR A 81 29.17 14.06 -21.95
C TYR A 81 30.16 15.09 -22.50
N ASP A 82 30.10 16.34 -22.00
CA ASP A 82 31.00 17.41 -22.44
C ASP A 82 32.48 17.05 -22.18
N ASP A 83 32.79 16.39 -21.06
CA ASP A 83 34.13 15.90 -20.71
C ASP A 83 34.61 14.77 -21.64
N LEU A 84 33.69 13.91 -22.12
CA LEU A 84 34.00 12.75 -22.97
C LEU A 84 33.99 13.10 -24.47
N LEU A 85 33.31 14.17 -24.85
CA LEU A 85 33.09 14.60 -26.23
C LEU A 85 34.39 14.69 -27.05
N PRO A 86 35.50 15.29 -26.56
CA PRO A 86 36.74 15.37 -27.34
C PRO A 86 37.30 13.99 -27.73
N THR A 87 37.16 13.01 -26.85
CA THR A 87 37.62 11.63 -27.11
C THR A 87 36.72 10.95 -28.14
N ILE A 88 35.40 11.14 -28.01
CA ILE A 88 34.40 10.61 -28.96
C ILE A 88 34.62 11.20 -30.34
N GLU A 89 34.82 12.51 -30.45
CA GLU A 89 35.10 13.21 -31.71
C GLU A 89 36.36 12.66 -32.39
N SER A 90 37.43 12.45 -31.62
CA SER A 90 38.67 11.88 -32.16
C SER A 90 38.47 10.47 -32.73
N ILE A 91 37.72 9.61 -32.03
CA ILE A 91 37.47 8.23 -32.47
C ILE A 91 36.53 8.22 -33.68
N ALA A 92 35.44 8.99 -33.63
CA ALA A 92 34.45 9.09 -34.70
C ALA A 92 35.11 9.55 -36.01
N ASN A 93 35.95 10.59 -35.94
CA ASN A 93 36.71 11.07 -37.11
C ASN A 93 37.67 10.02 -37.67
N ALA A 94 38.41 9.30 -36.81
CA ALA A 94 39.34 8.26 -37.24
C ALA A 94 38.66 7.07 -37.94
N LEU A 95 37.41 6.79 -37.56
CA LEU A 95 36.61 5.68 -38.09
C LEU A 95 35.60 6.10 -39.18
N GLY A 96 35.51 7.39 -39.50
CA GLY A 96 34.51 7.93 -40.43
C GLY A 96 33.07 7.73 -39.95
N LEU A 97 32.85 7.70 -38.64
CA LEU A 97 31.54 7.54 -38.02
C LEU A 97 30.92 8.91 -37.66
N PRO A 98 29.58 9.03 -37.65
CA PRO A 98 28.93 10.25 -37.18
C PRO A 98 29.12 10.44 -35.67
N ILE A 99 29.24 11.71 -35.25
CA ILE A 99 29.31 12.07 -33.83
C ILE A 99 27.91 11.91 -33.21
N PRO A 100 27.75 11.19 -32.10
CA PRO A 100 26.45 11.05 -31.44
C PRO A 100 25.97 12.39 -30.86
N GLU A 101 24.75 12.82 -31.20
CA GLU A 101 24.11 13.95 -30.53
C GLU A 101 23.70 13.58 -29.09
N TYR A 102 23.89 14.51 -28.16
CA TYR A 102 23.38 14.36 -26.80
C TYR A 102 21.85 14.37 -26.81
N THR A 103 21.23 13.36 -26.22
CA THR A 103 19.76 13.30 -26.05
C THR A 103 19.40 13.35 -24.58
N GLU A 104 18.40 14.15 -24.22
CA GLU A 104 17.90 14.30 -22.84
C GLU A 104 16.96 13.17 -22.39
N ASN A 105 16.80 12.11 -23.20
CA ASN A 105 15.88 11.00 -22.94
C ASN A 105 16.44 10.09 -21.85
N LEU A 106 16.44 10.59 -20.62
CA LEU A 106 16.78 9.84 -19.43
C LEU A 106 15.55 9.04 -19.02
N GLU A 107 15.67 7.71 -18.94
CA GLU A 107 14.67 6.90 -18.25
C GLU A 107 14.50 7.45 -16.83
N TYR A 108 13.24 7.65 -16.41
CA TYR A 108 12.92 8.10 -15.07
C TYR A 108 13.56 7.17 -14.03
N GLU A 109 14.55 7.67 -13.29
CA GLU A 109 15.27 6.85 -12.32
C GLU A 109 14.52 6.79 -11.00
N LEU A 110 14.08 5.58 -10.66
CA LEU A 110 13.66 5.24 -9.31
C LEU A 110 14.88 5.18 -8.39
N LYS A 111 14.83 5.90 -7.27
CA LYS A 111 15.86 5.82 -6.21
C LYS A 111 15.41 4.86 -5.11
N PRO A 112 16.33 4.18 -4.40
CA PRO A 112 15.98 3.43 -3.20
C PRO A 112 15.25 4.33 -2.20
N ALA A 113 14.18 3.84 -1.60
CA ALA A 113 13.48 4.51 -0.51
C ALA A 113 14.13 4.12 0.83
N ASP A 114 14.21 5.07 1.75
CA ASP A 114 14.79 4.84 3.09
C ASP A 114 13.96 3.84 3.90
N LYS A 115 12.64 3.84 3.70
CA LYS A 115 11.68 2.92 4.30
C LYS A 115 10.57 2.57 3.30
N PRO A 116 9.96 1.39 3.41
CA PRO A 116 8.75 1.06 2.65
C PRO A 116 7.60 1.98 3.06
N VAL A 117 6.81 2.43 2.08
CA VAL A 117 5.54 3.10 2.31
C VAL A 117 4.46 2.27 1.64
N ILE A 118 3.59 1.66 2.44
CA ILE A 118 2.50 0.80 2.00
C ILE A 118 1.18 1.47 2.41
N LEU A 119 0.24 1.63 1.48
CA LEU A 119 -1.06 2.23 1.75
C LEU A 119 -2.10 1.18 2.15
N HIS A 120 -2.87 1.49 3.17
CA HIS A 120 -4.01 0.73 3.67
C HIS A 120 -5.26 1.60 3.70
N VAL A 121 -6.42 0.95 3.58
CA VAL A 121 -7.70 1.59 3.87
C VAL A 121 -8.03 1.33 5.33
N HIS A 122 -8.19 2.43 6.07
CA HIS A 122 -8.56 2.45 7.47
C HIS A 122 -10.06 2.67 7.61
N HIS A 123 -10.71 1.89 8.47
CA HIS A 123 -12.10 2.11 8.89
C HIS A 123 -12.14 3.08 10.07
N LYS A 124 -12.86 4.19 9.94
CA LYS A 124 -13.07 5.17 11.03
C LYS A 124 -13.95 4.62 12.15
N TYR A 125 -14.74 3.59 11.87
CA TYR A 125 -15.55 2.84 12.81
C TYR A 125 -15.84 1.45 12.25
N TYR A 126 -16.21 0.51 13.11
CA TYR A 126 -16.64 -0.84 12.72
C TYR A 126 -18.10 -1.08 13.11
N ILE A 127 -18.81 -1.89 12.32
CA ILE A 127 -20.15 -2.42 12.59
C ILE A 127 -20.06 -3.94 12.44
N GLN A 128 -20.47 -4.71 13.46
CA GLN A 128 -20.28 -6.17 13.48
C GLN A 128 -20.96 -6.90 12.32
N THR A 129 -22.12 -6.41 11.88
CA THR A 129 -22.90 -7.02 10.78
C THR A 129 -22.40 -6.62 9.39
N CYS A 130 -21.43 -5.71 9.29
CA CYS A 130 -20.94 -5.18 8.01
C CYS A 130 -19.59 -5.76 7.61
N ARG A 131 -19.53 -6.30 6.39
CA ARG A 131 -18.27 -6.70 5.74
C ARG A 131 -17.46 -5.48 5.31
N ALA A 132 -16.16 -5.67 5.11
CA ALA A 132 -15.21 -4.59 4.85
C ALA A 132 -15.64 -3.60 3.73
N TRP A 133 -16.31 -4.08 2.67
CA TRP A 133 -16.73 -3.26 1.52
C TRP A 133 -18.11 -2.61 1.65
N GLN A 134 -18.91 -2.97 2.65
CA GLN A 134 -20.30 -2.49 2.80
C GLN A 134 -20.39 -1.09 3.39
N TYR A 135 -19.28 -0.53 3.87
CA TYR A 135 -19.24 0.80 4.47
C TYR A 135 -19.38 1.90 3.41
N ASN A 136 -20.01 3.01 3.79
CA ASN A 136 -19.96 4.25 3.01
C ASN A 136 -18.52 4.72 2.85
N ASP A 137 -18.21 5.39 1.73
CA ASP A 137 -16.85 5.86 1.45
C ASP A 137 -16.31 6.76 2.56
N ASP A 138 -17.14 7.62 3.15
CA ASP A 138 -16.74 8.55 4.22
C ASP A 138 -16.32 7.85 5.53
N ALA A 139 -16.72 6.59 5.72
CA ALA A 139 -16.27 5.75 6.83
C ALA A 139 -14.86 5.19 6.62
N LEU A 140 -14.30 5.37 5.42
CA LEU A 140 -13.01 4.81 5.01
C LEU A 140 -12.03 5.94 4.67
N ILE A 141 -10.75 5.72 4.95
CA ILE A 141 -9.69 6.69 4.67
C ILE A 141 -8.38 5.98 4.34
N THR A 142 -7.60 6.54 3.42
CA THR A 142 -6.30 6.00 3.05
C THR A 142 -5.22 6.50 4.00
N LEU A 143 -4.47 5.57 4.61
CA LEU A 143 -3.32 5.85 5.48
C LEU A 143 -2.15 4.96 5.08
N CYS A 144 -0.91 5.43 5.21
CA CYS A 144 0.25 4.53 5.16
C CYS A 144 0.26 3.60 6.38
N SER A 145 0.96 2.47 6.30
CA SER A 145 1.01 1.46 7.36
C SER A 145 1.41 2.05 8.72
N THR A 146 2.38 2.97 8.74
CA THR A 146 2.77 3.70 9.96
C THR A 146 1.61 4.54 10.52
N CYS A 147 1.01 5.42 9.70
CA CYS A 147 -0.11 6.26 10.15
C CYS A 147 -1.35 5.43 10.53
N HIS A 148 -1.57 4.31 9.87
CA HIS A 148 -2.63 3.36 10.17
C HIS A 148 -2.45 2.78 11.58
N GLN A 149 -1.27 2.25 11.88
CA GLN A 149 -0.98 1.70 13.20
C GLN A 149 -1.01 2.78 14.28
N ASP A 150 -0.40 3.94 14.03
CA ASP A 150 -0.46 5.10 14.93
C ASP A 150 -1.90 5.50 15.29
N THR A 151 -2.81 5.43 14.31
CA THR A 151 -4.23 5.75 14.54
C THR A 151 -4.86 4.76 15.51
N HIS A 152 -4.58 3.46 15.37
CA HIS A 152 -5.03 2.43 16.31
C HIS A 152 -4.34 2.53 17.68
N ASP A 153 -3.09 3.01 17.73
CA ASP A 153 -2.37 3.15 18.99
C ASP A 153 -2.87 4.33 19.81
N LYS A 154 -3.10 5.47 19.15
CA LYS A 154 -3.48 6.74 19.79
C LYS A 154 -4.99 6.85 20.03
N ASN A 155 -5.81 6.17 19.22
CA ASN A 155 -7.26 6.32 19.25
C ASN A 155 -7.96 4.99 19.51
N LYS A 156 -9.15 5.07 20.13
CA LYS A 156 -10.09 3.95 20.18
C LYS A 156 -11.04 4.07 19.01
N ILE A 157 -10.94 3.15 18.06
CA ILE A 157 -11.89 3.07 16.93
C ILE A 157 -13.22 2.55 17.48
N PRO A 158 -14.33 3.30 17.33
CA PRO A 158 -15.62 2.86 17.83
C PRO A 158 -16.12 1.63 17.05
N VAL A 159 -16.76 0.72 17.77
CA VAL A 159 -17.36 -0.50 17.22
C VAL A 159 -18.83 -0.51 17.63
N TYR A 160 -19.73 -0.74 16.67
CA TYR A 160 -21.17 -0.76 16.89
C TYR A 160 -21.72 -2.16 16.63
N SER A 161 -22.81 -2.52 17.30
CA SER A 161 -23.49 -3.81 17.11
C SER A 161 -24.12 -3.90 15.72
N ASP A 162 -24.74 -2.82 15.24
CA ASP A 162 -25.43 -2.77 13.96
C ASP A 162 -25.33 -1.38 13.27
N GLU A 163 -25.97 -1.29 12.11
CA GLU A 163 -25.97 -0.08 11.26
C GLU A 163 -26.72 1.12 11.86
N SER A 164 -27.51 0.94 12.93
CA SER A 164 -28.15 2.06 13.64
C SER A 164 -27.13 2.92 14.38
N MET A 165 -25.95 2.36 14.68
CA MET A 165 -24.88 3.01 15.46
C MET A 165 -25.36 3.57 16.81
N THR A 166 -26.44 3.00 17.37
CA THR A 166 -27.02 3.45 18.66
C THR A 166 -26.33 2.81 19.86
N GLU A 167 -25.80 1.60 19.70
CA GLU A 167 -25.10 0.85 20.74
C GLU A 167 -23.63 0.66 20.35
N GLN A 168 -22.75 1.34 21.09
CA GLN A 168 -21.31 1.17 20.96
C GLN A 168 -20.82 0.04 21.87
N LEU A 169 -20.10 -0.92 21.29
CA LEU A 169 -19.51 -2.05 21.98
C LEU A 169 -18.19 -1.66 22.65
N ASN A 170 -18.00 -2.12 23.88
CA ASN A 170 -16.77 -1.93 24.63
C ASN A 170 -15.88 -3.18 24.54
N LEU A 171 -15.14 -3.30 23.43
CA LEU A 171 -14.31 -4.46 23.12
C LEU A 171 -12.84 -4.26 23.51
N THR A 172 -12.16 -5.36 23.82
CA THR A 172 -10.75 -5.40 24.18
C THR A 172 -9.90 -5.57 22.93
N LYS A 173 -9.01 -4.59 22.66
CA LYS A 173 -8.07 -4.66 21.54
C LYS A 173 -7.15 -5.87 21.68
N CYS A 174 -6.81 -6.50 20.57
CA CYS A 174 -5.77 -7.53 20.53
C CYS A 174 -4.43 -6.93 20.99
N PRO A 175 -3.74 -7.53 21.99
CA PRO A 175 -2.49 -6.99 22.51
C PRO A 175 -1.31 -7.11 21.54
N LYS A 176 -1.46 -7.84 20.43
CA LYS A 176 -0.41 -8.01 19.41
C LYS A 176 -0.42 -6.92 18.35
N CYS A 177 -1.59 -6.58 17.82
CA CYS A 177 -1.75 -5.56 16.76
C CYS A 177 -2.40 -4.26 17.25
N ASN A 178 -2.77 -4.20 18.53
CA ASN A 178 -3.47 -3.08 19.14
C ASN A 178 -4.75 -2.66 18.40
N GLY A 179 -5.47 -3.63 17.85
CA GLY A 179 -6.74 -3.40 17.16
C GLY A 179 -6.62 -3.06 15.67
N SER A 180 -5.43 -3.08 15.06
CA SER A 180 -5.30 -2.91 13.61
C SER A 180 -5.68 -4.19 12.84
N GLY A 181 -5.48 -5.36 13.47
CA GLY A 181 -5.65 -6.67 12.83
C GLY A 181 -4.52 -7.01 11.87
N TYR A 182 -3.47 -6.20 11.82
CA TYR A 182 -2.37 -6.26 10.86
C TYR A 182 -1.02 -6.08 11.58
N MET A 183 0.04 -6.65 11.02
CA MET A 183 1.42 -6.51 11.47
C MET A 183 2.31 -6.23 10.25
N ASP A 184 2.90 -5.04 10.20
CA ASP A 184 3.66 -4.53 9.05
C ASP A 184 4.93 -5.35 8.78
N GLU A 185 5.56 -5.85 9.84
CA GLU A 185 6.76 -6.69 9.79
C GLU A 185 6.53 -8.00 9.02
N TYR A 186 5.26 -8.43 8.91
CA TYR A 186 4.88 -9.68 8.25
C TYR A 186 4.07 -9.46 6.99
N HIS A 187 4.09 -8.26 6.37
CA HIS A 187 3.31 -7.99 5.16
C HIS A 187 3.53 -9.01 4.02
N TYR A 188 4.73 -9.59 3.93
CA TYR A 188 5.10 -10.60 2.95
C TYR A 188 4.54 -12.01 3.23
N TYR A 189 3.95 -12.23 4.41
CA TYR A 189 3.42 -13.52 4.86
C TYR A 189 1.98 -13.37 5.36
N LEU A 190 1.05 -14.14 4.77
CA LEU A 190 -0.40 -14.02 5.02
C LEU A 190 -0.91 -12.56 4.93
N ASN A 191 -0.34 -11.80 3.99
CA ASN A 191 -0.67 -10.39 3.76
C ASN A 191 -0.59 -9.51 5.03
N GLY A 192 0.29 -9.87 5.98
CA GLY A 192 0.48 -9.15 7.25
C GLY A 192 -0.67 -9.30 8.25
N ILE A 193 -1.56 -10.28 8.09
CA ILE A 193 -2.63 -10.50 9.06
C ILE A 193 -2.04 -10.83 10.44
N CYS A 194 -2.58 -10.20 11.48
CA CYS A 194 -2.13 -10.43 12.85
C CYS A 194 -2.46 -11.85 13.31
N PHE A 195 -1.44 -12.70 13.48
CA PHE A 195 -1.59 -14.08 13.96
C PHE A 195 -2.22 -14.21 15.36
N GLY A 196 -2.13 -13.15 16.18
CA GLY A 196 -2.71 -13.16 17.52
C GLY A 196 -4.23 -13.04 17.54
N CYS A 197 -4.84 -12.48 16.49
CA CYS A 197 -6.28 -12.32 16.40
C CYS A 197 -6.86 -12.74 15.05
N ASN A 198 -6.07 -13.35 14.16
CA ASN A 198 -6.46 -13.72 12.79
C ASN A 198 -7.18 -12.59 12.03
N GLY A 199 -6.76 -11.34 12.25
CA GLY A 199 -7.38 -10.17 11.62
C GLY A 199 -8.66 -9.63 12.29
N TYR A 200 -9.20 -10.28 13.33
CA TYR A 200 -10.43 -9.86 14.03
C TYR A 200 -10.29 -8.60 14.91
N LYS A 201 -9.06 -8.13 15.15
CA LYS A 201 -8.69 -6.88 15.87
C LYS A 201 -9.01 -6.87 17.37
N TYR A 202 -10.11 -7.48 17.80
CA TYR A 202 -10.61 -7.49 19.17
C TYR A 202 -10.76 -8.91 19.68
N LEU A 203 -10.47 -9.14 20.97
CA LEU A 203 -10.41 -10.47 21.56
C LEU A 203 -11.77 -11.19 21.56
N GLU A 204 -12.83 -10.44 21.80
CA GLU A 204 -14.20 -10.94 21.87
C GLU A 204 -14.76 -11.37 20.50
N LEU A 205 -14.08 -11.02 19.40
CA LEU A 205 -14.50 -11.34 18.03
C LEU A 205 -13.73 -12.52 17.41
N ILE A 206 -12.75 -13.08 18.12
CA ILE A 206 -11.96 -14.21 17.63
C ILE A 206 -12.83 -15.48 17.64
N GLN A 207 -12.96 -16.13 16.48
CA GLN A 207 -13.80 -17.33 16.25
C GLN A 207 -13.04 -18.65 16.20
#